data_AF-A0A2N6Q3I4-F1
#
_entry.id   AF-A0A2N6Q3I4-F1
#
_cell.length_a   1.000
_cell.length_b   1.000
_cell.length_c   1.000
_cell.angle_alpha   90.00
_cell.angle_beta   90.00
_cell.angle_gamma   90.00
#
_symmetry.space_group_name_H-M   'P 1'
#
loop_
_entity.id
_entity.type
_entity.pdbx_description
1 polymer ?
#
loop_
_entity_poly.entity_id
_entity_poly.type
_entity_poly.pdbx_seq_one_letter_code
_entity_poly.pdbx_strand_id
1 'polypeptide(L)'
;MMKKLFYSFLSLTIAALSLTSCEDVPAPYEYPEDNSGGEIVAPTDPKGTGTLEDPYNVAGAIKMIKGLKTGANSAEVYVKGKIVSIKEINTTNFGNATYYISDDGTSKGQLYIFRSLGLENKKFTSENIKVGDEVVVCGQFTNYMGKTPETVTNKSYLYSVNGKTSDNSQPQEPGTNVNPTGEGTEASPFNVAAAMKKDKVAKVFVKGYIVGFIPGKDKNEAKFTAEGCETETNFLVADKADETNIANCMPIQLPPGSIRAGLNLKQNKDLYKKEITLYGDIEKYFGITGLKNVSYALVGTKSIGTKPTQPGTLSTDILNETFAESIGSFTIVNEKDMPQGLNYVWFVDKKHQQVKASAFFQNKKFETESWLISPALNLSGKTTVTLSVEQTANRFKSLKDEIFIKISTNYKSGKPSTATWEVLTPSKWPSNSNWIFVNSTIDLSAYAGKKDVRIAFQYKSSSQSAGTWELKNLVVK
;
A
#
# COMPACT_ATOMS: atom_id res chain seq x y z
N MET A 1 48.73 -40.25 -0.62
CA MET A 1 47.88 -39.09 -0.23
C MET A 1 46.47 -39.61 0.05
N MET A 2 45.79 -39.00 1.03
CA MET A 2 44.45 -39.28 1.58
C MET A 2 44.32 -40.41 2.62
N LYS A 3 43.71 -39.99 3.75
CA LYS A 3 43.67 -40.62 5.07
C LYS A 3 42.34 -41.33 5.30
N LYS A 4 42.47 -42.52 5.89
CA LYS A 4 41.65 -43.26 6.87
C LYS A 4 40.44 -42.57 7.50
N LEU A 5 39.36 -43.33 7.72
CA LEU A 5 38.48 -43.25 8.90
C LEU A 5 37.87 -44.63 9.22
N PHE A 6 38.05 -45.07 10.47
CA PHE A 6 37.62 -46.34 11.06
C PHE A 6 36.32 -46.16 11.86
N TYR A 7 35.46 -47.18 11.82
CA TYR A 7 34.35 -47.40 12.76
C TYR A 7 34.83 -48.06 14.06
N SER A 8 34.24 -47.71 15.22
CA SER A 8 33.79 -48.69 16.22
C SER A 8 33.02 -48.03 17.40
N PHE A 9 31.97 -48.72 17.82
CA PHE A 9 31.08 -48.52 18.97
C PHE A 9 31.77 -48.34 20.34
N LEU A 10 31.16 -47.55 21.24
CA LEU A 10 31.01 -47.91 22.67
C LEU A 10 29.93 -47.06 23.38
N SER A 11 28.98 -47.74 24.02
CA SER A 11 28.00 -47.20 24.97
C SER A 11 28.58 -47.10 26.39
N LEU A 12 28.27 -46.06 27.18
CA LEU A 12 28.28 -46.19 28.65
C LEU A 12 27.45 -45.11 29.38
N THR A 13 26.67 -45.60 30.34
CA THR A 13 25.89 -44.98 31.41
C THR A 13 26.65 -44.01 32.32
N ILE A 14 25.98 -42.97 32.83
CA ILE A 14 26.44 -42.18 33.99
C ILE A 14 25.31 -42.08 35.03
N ALA A 15 25.59 -42.62 36.22
CA ALA A 15 24.84 -42.40 37.45
C ALA A 15 25.42 -41.20 38.22
N ALA A 16 24.55 -40.49 38.94
CA ALA A 16 24.87 -39.34 39.78
C ALA A 16 25.75 -39.71 40.99
N LEU A 17 26.53 -38.75 41.50
CA LEU A 17 26.74 -38.47 42.94
C LEU A 17 27.44 -37.12 43.13
N SER A 18 27.00 -36.42 44.18
CA SER A 18 27.39 -35.10 44.70
C SER A 18 28.85 -34.98 45.14
N LEU A 19 29.40 -33.75 45.20
CA LEU A 19 30.14 -33.21 46.36
C LEU A 19 30.33 -31.67 46.22
N THR A 20 30.41 -31.02 47.37
CA THR A 20 30.37 -29.58 47.69
C THR A 20 31.74 -28.87 47.61
N SER A 21 31.75 -27.55 47.35
CA SER A 21 32.82 -26.66 47.84
C SER A 21 32.32 -25.23 48.11
N CYS A 22 32.53 -24.77 49.35
CA CYS A 22 32.64 -23.38 49.82
C CYS A 22 33.73 -22.61 49.03
N GLU A 23 33.86 -21.29 48.99
CA GLU A 23 33.43 -20.23 49.90
C GLU A 23 33.48 -18.87 49.15
N ASP A 24 32.73 -17.91 49.68
CA ASP A 24 32.54 -16.53 49.22
C ASP A 24 33.82 -15.73 48.97
N VAL A 25 33.86 -15.03 47.83
CA VAL A 25 34.69 -13.83 47.65
C VAL A 25 33.74 -12.62 47.63
N PRO A 26 33.74 -11.75 48.64
CA PRO A 26 32.84 -10.59 48.68
C PRO A 26 33.20 -9.60 47.58
N ALA A 27 32.19 -9.12 46.85
CA ALA A 27 32.35 -8.00 45.94
C ALA A 27 32.67 -6.73 46.77
N PRO A 28 33.74 -6.00 46.43
CA PRO A 28 33.97 -4.68 47.00
C PRO A 28 32.87 -3.76 46.46
N TYR A 29 32.43 -2.80 47.28
CA TYR A 29 31.41 -1.76 47.00
C TYR A 29 29.93 -2.20 46.90
N GLU A 30 29.17 -1.77 47.91
CA GLU A 30 27.71 -1.87 48.05
C GLU A 30 26.96 -1.09 46.97
N TYR A 31 26.03 -1.76 46.27
CA TYR A 31 24.95 -1.09 45.56
C TYR A 31 23.66 -1.22 46.39
N PRO A 32 22.87 -0.14 46.54
CA PRO A 32 21.69 -0.14 47.39
C PRO A 32 20.64 -1.14 46.92
N GLU A 33 20.03 -1.79 47.90
CA GLU A 33 18.96 -2.78 47.79
C GLU A 33 17.89 -2.47 46.74
N ASP A 34 17.46 -3.49 45.98
CA ASP A 34 16.03 -3.62 45.70
C ASP A 34 15.59 -5.09 45.67
N ASN A 35 14.42 -5.29 46.24
CA ASN A 35 13.88 -6.50 46.82
C ASN A 35 13.46 -7.54 45.79
N SER A 36 13.85 -8.78 46.05
CA SER A 36 13.17 -9.97 45.56
C SER A 36 11.72 -10.04 46.09
N GLY A 37 10.78 -10.31 45.18
CA GLY A 37 9.59 -11.13 45.47
C GLY A 37 8.62 -10.57 46.53
N GLY A 38 7.94 -9.48 46.22
CA GLY A 38 6.65 -9.16 46.82
C GLY A 38 5.53 -9.37 45.79
N GLU A 39 4.42 -9.96 46.18
CA GLU A 39 3.17 -9.81 45.45
C GLU A 39 2.80 -8.31 45.49
N ILE A 40 2.89 -7.61 44.35
CA ILE A 40 2.62 -6.17 44.28
C ILE A 40 1.43 -5.96 43.35
N VAL A 41 0.27 -5.76 43.96
CA VAL A 41 -0.95 -5.27 43.31
C VAL A 41 -0.61 -3.98 42.55
N ALA A 42 -0.95 -3.92 41.26
CA ALA A 42 -0.71 -2.74 40.45
C ALA A 42 -1.63 -1.57 40.89
N PRO A 43 -1.20 -0.31 40.76
CA PRO A 43 -1.87 0.86 41.35
C PRO A 43 -3.17 1.28 40.66
N THR A 44 -3.58 0.62 39.57
CA THR A 44 -4.87 0.87 38.90
C THR A 44 -5.36 -0.38 38.17
N ASP A 45 -6.68 -0.52 38.02
CA ASP A 45 -7.29 -1.62 37.25
C ASP A 45 -6.89 -1.57 35.77
N PRO A 46 -6.64 -2.72 35.11
CA PRO A 46 -6.47 -2.81 33.66
C PRO A 46 -7.66 -2.21 32.90
N LYS A 47 -7.40 -1.25 32.00
CA LYS A 47 -8.40 -0.52 31.21
C LYS A 47 -7.93 -0.34 29.76
N GLY A 48 -8.90 0.00 28.91
CA GLY A 48 -8.69 0.27 27.49
C GLY A 48 -8.74 -0.97 26.61
N THR A 49 -8.92 -0.75 25.31
CA THR A 49 -8.97 -1.77 24.25
C THR A 49 -7.71 -1.76 23.36
N GLY A 50 -6.83 -0.77 23.57
CA GLY A 50 -5.60 -0.60 22.77
C GLY A 50 -5.83 0.07 21.42
N THR A 51 -7.05 0.57 21.18
CA THR A 51 -7.35 1.41 20.03
C THR A 51 -6.88 2.85 20.28
N LEU A 52 -6.83 3.68 19.25
CA LEU A 52 -6.48 5.09 19.42
C LEU A 52 -7.49 5.84 20.30
N GLU A 53 -8.79 5.56 20.12
CA GLU A 53 -9.89 6.19 20.85
C GLU A 53 -9.96 5.70 22.31
N ASP A 54 -9.48 4.49 22.56
CA ASP A 54 -9.46 3.88 23.88
C ASP A 54 -8.12 3.12 24.11
N PRO A 55 -7.01 3.86 24.31
CA PRO A 55 -5.70 3.28 24.53
C PRO A 55 -5.69 2.41 25.78
N TYR A 56 -4.86 1.37 25.78
CA TYR A 56 -4.58 0.67 27.03
C TYR A 56 -3.96 1.65 28.03
N ASN A 57 -4.37 1.59 29.30
CA ASN A 57 -3.51 2.08 30.37
C ASN A 57 -2.31 1.12 30.54
N VAL A 58 -1.30 1.50 31.31
CA VAL A 58 -0.08 0.69 31.46
C VAL A 58 -0.40 -0.69 32.07
N ALA A 59 -1.28 -0.75 33.07
CA ALA A 59 -1.76 -2.02 33.63
C ALA A 59 -2.45 -2.93 32.58
N GLY A 60 -3.28 -2.35 31.70
CA GLY A 60 -3.94 -3.03 30.58
C GLY A 60 -2.94 -3.59 29.58
N ALA A 61 -1.95 -2.78 29.18
CA ALA A 61 -0.89 -3.20 28.28
C ALA A 61 -0.07 -4.34 28.87
N ILE A 62 0.37 -4.25 30.13
CA ILE A 62 1.12 -5.31 30.81
C ILE A 62 0.33 -6.62 30.86
N LYS A 63 -0.97 -6.56 31.17
CA LYS A 63 -1.85 -7.74 31.18
C LYS A 63 -1.92 -8.39 29.79
N MET A 64 -2.13 -7.59 28.74
CA MET A 64 -2.17 -8.06 27.36
C MET A 64 -0.84 -8.71 26.96
N ILE A 65 0.28 -8.05 27.23
CA ILE A 65 1.62 -8.50 26.84
C ILE A 65 1.98 -9.82 27.55
N LYS A 66 1.69 -9.94 28.84
CA LYS A 66 1.92 -11.20 29.60
C LYS A 66 1.09 -12.37 29.07
N GLY A 67 -0.04 -12.10 28.42
CA GLY A 67 -0.88 -13.11 27.76
C GLY A 67 -0.36 -13.56 26.39
N LEU A 68 0.66 -12.91 25.83
CA LEU A 68 1.25 -13.31 24.56
C LEU A 68 1.98 -14.66 24.70
N LYS A 69 1.87 -15.50 23.66
CA LYS A 69 2.68 -16.72 23.56
C LYS A 69 4.18 -16.35 23.50
N THR A 70 5.03 -17.19 24.07
CA THR A 70 6.49 -17.01 24.00
C THR A 70 6.93 -16.82 22.54
N GLY A 71 7.63 -15.72 22.25
CA GLY A 71 8.10 -15.36 20.91
C GLY A 71 7.08 -14.69 19.99
N ALA A 72 5.85 -14.43 20.46
CA ALA A 72 4.84 -13.69 19.70
C ALA A 72 4.92 -12.18 19.96
N ASN A 73 4.49 -11.40 18.96
CA ASN A 73 4.31 -9.96 19.04
C ASN A 73 2.82 -9.62 18.95
N SER A 74 2.40 -8.53 19.58
CA SER A 74 1.05 -8.00 19.42
C SER A 74 0.83 -7.40 18.02
N ALA A 75 -0.44 -7.17 17.66
CA ALA A 75 -0.77 -6.15 16.66
C ALA A 75 -0.31 -4.76 17.14
N GLU A 76 -0.30 -3.77 16.25
CA GLU A 76 -0.04 -2.39 16.65
C GLU A 76 -1.19 -1.88 17.53
N VAL A 77 -0.86 -1.34 18.69
CA VAL A 77 -1.81 -0.84 19.71
C VAL A 77 -1.30 0.46 20.33
N TYR A 78 -2.20 1.19 20.98
CA TYR A 78 -1.91 2.43 21.70
C TYR A 78 -1.87 2.18 23.21
N VAL A 79 -0.83 2.70 23.88
CA VAL A 79 -0.65 2.61 25.33
C VAL A 79 -0.40 4.00 25.90
N LYS A 80 -1.23 4.40 26.86
CA LYS A 80 -1.14 5.67 27.58
C LYS A 80 -0.46 5.47 28.93
N GLY A 81 0.49 6.35 29.28
CA GLY A 81 1.15 6.36 30.58
C GLY A 81 1.98 7.61 30.81
N LYS A 82 2.56 7.77 31.99
CA LYS A 82 3.48 8.87 32.35
C LYS A 82 4.92 8.39 32.33
N ILE A 83 5.83 9.14 31.72
CA ILE A 83 7.27 8.82 31.72
C ILE A 83 7.79 8.86 33.16
N VAL A 84 8.33 7.75 33.63
CA VAL A 84 8.88 7.59 34.98
C VAL A 84 10.40 7.76 34.98
N SER A 85 11.07 7.23 33.94
CA SER A 85 12.51 7.36 33.78
C SER A 85 12.91 7.28 32.31
N ILE A 86 13.93 8.02 31.92
CA ILE A 86 14.51 7.98 30.57
C ILE A 86 15.89 7.33 30.69
N LYS A 87 16.12 6.27 29.91
CA LYS A 87 17.40 5.56 29.87
C LYS A 87 18.32 6.11 28.79
N GLU A 88 17.78 6.45 27.62
CA GLU A 88 18.54 6.98 26.50
C GLU A 88 17.62 7.78 25.57
N ILE A 89 18.13 8.90 25.04
CA ILE A 89 17.59 9.55 23.84
C ILE A 89 18.75 9.64 22.85
N ASN A 90 18.73 8.81 21.82
CA ASN A 90 19.78 8.73 20.83
C ASN A 90 19.44 9.61 19.62
N THR A 91 19.90 10.87 19.61
CA THR A 91 19.61 11.81 18.52
C THR A 91 20.57 11.71 17.35
N THR A 92 21.75 11.11 17.55
CA THR A 92 22.87 11.16 16.61
C THR A 92 22.94 9.95 15.69
N ASN A 93 22.77 8.74 16.22
CA ASN A 93 22.99 7.51 15.47
C ASN A 93 21.67 6.88 15.00
N PHE A 94 20.74 6.71 15.94
CA PHE A 94 19.54 5.91 15.70
C PHE A 94 18.27 6.75 15.63
N GLY A 95 18.22 7.90 16.29
CA GLY A 95 17.04 8.75 16.34
C GLY A 95 15.91 8.15 17.18
N ASN A 96 16.21 7.34 18.20
CA ASN A 96 15.21 6.66 19.03
C ASN A 96 15.47 6.88 20.52
N ALA A 97 14.45 6.65 21.34
CA ALA A 97 14.52 6.79 22.79
C ALA A 97 14.10 5.50 23.50
N THR A 98 14.67 5.29 24.68
CA THR A 98 14.38 4.17 25.58
C THR A 98 14.03 4.71 26.96
N TYR A 99 12.85 4.36 27.48
CA TYR A 99 12.30 4.93 28.71
C TYR A 99 11.24 4.00 29.35
N TYR A 100 10.78 4.33 30.54
CA TYR A 100 9.72 3.63 31.26
C TYR A 100 8.49 4.52 31.43
N ILE A 101 7.30 3.93 31.31
CA ILE A 101 6.02 4.61 31.59
C ILE A 101 5.21 3.88 32.66
N SER A 102 4.42 4.59 33.47
CA SER A 102 3.44 3.99 34.40
C SER A 102 2.14 4.79 34.47
N ASP A 103 1.09 4.21 35.05
CA ASP A 103 -0.21 4.88 35.17
C ASP A 103 -0.17 6.08 36.13
N ASP A 104 0.53 5.93 37.26
CA ASP A 104 0.59 6.92 38.33
C ASP A 104 1.85 7.79 38.32
N GLY A 105 2.78 7.52 37.40
CA GLY A 105 4.07 8.21 37.32
C GLY A 105 5.11 7.70 38.32
N THR A 106 4.85 6.58 39.01
CA THR A 106 5.81 5.92 39.92
C THR A 106 6.51 4.75 39.24
N SER A 107 7.61 4.25 39.83
CA SER A 107 8.34 3.08 39.31
C SER A 107 7.59 1.76 39.47
N LYS A 108 6.50 1.72 40.25
CA LYS A 108 5.71 0.50 40.46
C LYS A 108 4.82 0.25 39.26
N GLY A 109 4.86 -0.98 38.72
CA GLY A 109 4.01 -1.37 37.59
C GLY A 109 4.34 -0.68 36.26
N GLN A 110 5.57 -0.19 36.09
CA GLN A 110 6.00 0.47 34.86
C GLN A 110 6.18 -0.50 33.68
N LEU A 111 5.96 -0.01 32.46
CA LEU A 111 6.18 -0.68 31.19
C LEU A 111 7.43 -0.11 30.50
N TYR A 112 8.24 -1.00 29.93
CA TYR A 112 9.47 -0.63 29.26
C TYR A 112 9.23 -0.30 27.78
N ILE A 113 9.62 0.89 27.35
CA ILE A 113 9.53 1.34 25.96
C ILE A 113 10.93 1.31 25.37
N PHE A 114 11.18 0.33 24.50
CA PHE A 114 12.48 0.04 23.94
C PHE A 114 12.62 0.58 22.51
N ARG A 115 13.55 1.52 22.32
CA ARG A 115 13.92 2.09 21.01
C ARG A 115 12.73 2.63 20.20
N SER A 116 11.89 3.42 20.86
CA SER A 116 10.77 4.12 20.23
C SER A 116 11.27 5.30 19.39
N LEU A 117 10.65 5.55 18.24
CA LEU A 117 10.77 6.81 17.53
C LEU A 117 9.96 7.92 18.23
N GLY A 118 10.20 9.16 17.85
CA GLY A 118 9.53 10.34 18.39
C GLY A 118 8.14 10.55 17.77
N LEU A 119 7.60 11.75 17.98
CA LEU A 119 6.33 12.18 17.40
C LEU A 119 6.33 12.00 15.87
N GLU A 120 5.14 11.74 15.31
CA GLU A 120 4.92 11.50 13.87
C GLU A 120 5.71 10.31 13.29
N ASN A 121 6.13 9.36 14.15
CA ASN A 121 6.99 8.24 13.76
C ASN A 121 8.33 8.71 13.13
N LYS A 122 8.83 9.86 13.59
CA LYS A 122 10.09 10.45 13.14
C LYS A 122 11.21 10.21 14.14
N LYS A 123 12.44 10.32 13.65
CA LYS A 123 13.62 10.27 14.51
C LYS A 123 13.61 11.41 15.52
N PHE A 124 14.01 11.12 16.76
CA PHE A 124 14.39 12.13 17.73
C PHE A 124 15.57 12.93 17.18
N THR A 125 15.42 14.25 17.11
CA THR A 125 16.49 15.19 16.74
C THR A 125 16.95 16.05 17.92
N SER A 126 16.22 15.99 19.04
CA SER A 126 16.51 16.65 20.31
C SER A 126 15.90 15.87 21.47
N GLU A 127 16.28 16.20 22.70
CA GLU A 127 15.69 15.66 23.93
C GLU A 127 14.35 16.37 24.23
N ASN A 128 13.30 16.01 23.50
CA ASN A 128 11.99 16.67 23.58
C ASN A 128 10.95 15.91 24.44
N ILE A 129 11.40 15.00 25.30
CA ILE A 129 10.60 14.33 26.33
C ILE A 129 11.31 14.37 27.68
N LYS A 130 10.56 14.39 28.78
CA LYS A 130 11.09 14.37 30.15
C LYS A 130 10.25 13.49 31.07
N VAL A 131 10.83 13.13 32.22
CA VAL A 131 10.11 12.47 33.32
C VAL A 131 8.90 13.33 33.73
N GLY A 132 7.78 12.67 33.96
CA GLY A 132 6.49 13.27 34.28
C GLY A 132 5.59 13.55 33.08
N ASP A 133 6.12 13.52 31.84
CA ASP A 133 5.29 13.73 30.65
C ASP A 133 4.28 12.59 30.49
N GLU A 134 3.01 12.94 30.26
CA GLU A 134 1.99 11.98 29.83
C GLU A 134 2.20 11.67 28.35
N VAL A 135 2.31 10.39 27.98
CA VAL A 135 2.54 9.98 26.60
C VAL A 135 1.52 8.94 26.16
N VAL A 136 1.25 8.93 24.86
CA VAL A 136 0.63 7.79 24.18
C VAL A 136 1.66 7.20 23.24
N VAL A 137 2.00 5.93 23.43
CA VAL A 137 2.92 5.17 22.59
C VAL A 137 2.12 4.29 21.65
N CYS A 138 2.41 4.34 20.36
CA CYS A 138 1.85 3.43 19.36
C CYS A 138 2.93 2.43 18.95
N GLY A 139 2.62 1.14 18.92
CA GLY A 139 3.57 0.14 18.44
C GLY A 139 3.18 -1.31 18.68
N GLN A 140 4.09 -2.21 18.28
CA GLN A 140 4.01 -3.63 18.62
C GLN A 140 4.73 -3.91 19.95
N PHE A 141 4.18 -4.83 20.74
CA PHE A 141 4.72 -5.21 22.04
C PHE A 141 5.03 -6.71 22.10
N THR A 142 5.96 -7.07 22.98
CA THR A 142 6.39 -8.45 23.21
C THR A 142 6.67 -8.69 24.68
N ASN A 143 6.53 -9.94 25.12
CA ASN A 143 7.04 -10.38 26.42
C ASN A 143 8.44 -10.96 26.19
N TYR A 144 9.46 -10.09 26.22
CA TYR A 144 10.82 -10.43 25.86
C TYR A 144 11.36 -11.54 26.78
N MET A 145 11.78 -12.64 26.15
CA MET A 145 12.17 -13.90 26.81
C MET A 145 11.13 -14.44 27.82
N GLY A 146 9.86 -14.07 27.67
CA GLY A 146 8.79 -14.43 28.59
C GLY A 146 8.81 -13.73 29.94
N LYS A 147 9.70 -12.75 30.15
CA LYS A 147 9.92 -12.10 31.45
C LYS A 147 9.68 -10.59 31.45
N THR A 148 9.99 -9.90 30.34
CA THR A 148 9.98 -8.44 30.30
C THR A 148 8.93 -7.93 29.31
N PRO A 149 7.80 -7.38 29.77
CA PRO A 149 6.88 -6.65 28.91
C PRO A 149 7.55 -5.40 28.33
N GLU A 150 7.66 -5.32 27.01
CA GLU A 150 8.29 -4.19 26.32
C GLU A 150 7.76 -3.99 24.88
N THR A 151 8.13 -2.88 24.25
CA THR A 151 7.92 -2.71 22.79
C THR A 151 8.90 -3.55 21.98
N VAL A 152 8.44 -4.05 20.83
CA VAL A 152 9.31 -4.70 19.84
C VAL A 152 10.32 -3.66 19.33
N THR A 153 11.58 -4.08 19.21
CA THR A 153 12.69 -3.22 18.79
C THR A 153 12.38 -2.42 17.52
N ASN A 154 12.47 -1.09 17.58
CA ASN A 154 12.22 -0.17 16.47
C ASN A 154 10.82 -0.29 15.82
N LYS A 155 9.82 -0.77 16.57
CA LYS A 155 8.43 -0.94 16.11
C LYS A 155 7.44 -0.16 17.00
N SER A 156 7.90 0.94 17.58
CA SER A 156 7.10 1.87 18.36
C SER A 156 7.49 3.30 18.09
N TYR A 157 6.54 4.21 18.31
CA TYR A 157 6.74 5.65 18.25
C TYR A 157 5.84 6.38 19.25
N LEU A 158 6.22 7.60 19.63
CA LEU A 158 5.35 8.48 20.40
C LEU A 158 4.21 8.98 19.51
N TYR A 159 2.98 8.60 19.82
CA TYR A 159 1.80 9.20 19.20
C TYR A 159 1.53 10.59 19.75
N SER A 160 1.60 10.77 21.08
CA SER A 160 1.47 12.09 21.72
C SER A 160 2.35 12.24 22.96
N VAL A 161 2.69 13.50 23.30
CA VAL A 161 3.39 13.92 24.52
C VAL A 161 2.63 15.10 25.13
N ASN A 162 2.13 14.96 26.35
CA ASN A 162 1.25 15.89 27.05
C ASN A 162 0.08 16.37 26.19
N GLY A 163 -0.55 15.43 25.48
CA GLY A 163 -1.64 15.71 24.54
C GLY A 163 -1.21 16.36 23.23
N LYS A 164 0.08 16.66 23.03
CA LYS A 164 0.61 17.22 21.78
C LYS A 164 1.06 16.10 20.84
N THR A 165 0.69 16.20 19.56
CA THR A 165 1.12 15.26 18.52
C THR A 165 2.20 15.86 17.59
N SER A 166 2.54 17.15 17.73
CA SER A 166 3.67 17.83 17.04
C SER A 166 4.04 19.19 17.69
N ASP A 167 5.27 19.67 17.45
CA ASP A 167 5.74 21.02 17.84
C ASP A 167 5.44 22.04 16.72
N ASN A 168 4.23 22.63 16.75
CA ASN A 168 3.98 24.08 16.58
C ASN A 168 2.50 24.37 16.25
N SER A 169 1.85 25.06 17.20
CA SER A 169 0.65 25.92 17.12
C SER A 169 -0.75 25.33 16.82
N GLN A 170 -1.59 25.51 17.85
CA GLN A 170 -3.06 25.49 17.97
C GLN A 170 -3.81 24.15 18.09
N PRO A 171 -4.80 24.09 19.01
CA PRO A 171 -5.43 22.86 19.45
C PRO A 171 -6.22 22.22 18.32
N GLN A 172 -5.84 20.99 17.95
CA GLN A 172 -6.70 20.11 17.17
C GLN A 172 -7.57 19.34 18.17
N GLU A 173 -8.85 19.70 18.24
CA GLU A 173 -9.86 18.79 18.78
C GLU A 173 -10.02 17.56 17.87
N PRO A 174 -10.45 16.41 18.42
CA PRO A 174 -10.23 15.09 17.85
C PRO A 174 -10.97 14.86 16.53
N GLY A 175 -10.21 14.70 15.45
CA GLY A 175 -10.75 14.29 14.14
C GLY A 175 -11.07 12.80 14.15
N THR A 176 -12.35 12.46 14.07
CA THR A 176 -12.87 11.14 13.68
C THR A 176 -12.06 10.55 12.53
N ASN A 177 -11.55 9.32 12.66
CA ASN A 177 -10.92 8.61 11.55
C ASN A 177 -11.93 8.48 10.39
N VAL A 178 -11.78 9.28 9.33
CA VAL A 178 -12.54 9.06 8.10
C VAL A 178 -11.93 7.85 7.40
N ASN A 179 -12.72 6.78 7.28
CA ASN A 179 -12.27 5.59 6.59
C ASN A 179 -12.03 5.89 5.10
N PRO A 180 -10.89 5.48 4.52
CA PRO A 180 -10.67 5.56 3.08
C PRO A 180 -11.72 4.75 2.31
N THR A 181 -12.40 5.37 1.35
CA THR A 181 -13.41 4.74 0.51
C THR A 181 -13.33 5.21 -0.94
N GLY A 182 -13.92 4.43 -1.84
CA GLY A 182 -14.03 4.77 -3.25
C GLY A 182 -13.00 4.06 -4.13
N GLU A 183 -13.28 4.00 -5.42
CA GLU A 183 -12.46 3.32 -6.44
C GLU A 183 -11.83 4.31 -7.44
N GLY A 184 -12.15 5.60 -7.32
CA GLY A 184 -11.67 6.64 -8.23
C GLY A 184 -12.47 6.75 -9.53
N THR A 185 -13.66 6.15 -9.60
CA THR A 185 -14.58 6.21 -10.74
C THR A 185 -15.65 7.29 -10.52
N GLU A 186 -16.40 7.69 -11.55
CA GLU A 186 -17.48 8.69 -11.39
C GLU A 186 -18.56 8.21 -10.41
N ALA A 187 -18.90 6.91 -10.47
CA ALA A 187 -19.89 6.29 -9.59
C ALA A 187 -19.37 6.04 -8.17
N SER A 188 -18.05 5.90 -8.00
CA SER A 188 -17.37 5.62 -6.74
C SER A 188 -16.09 6.45 -6.64
N PRO A 189 -16.21 7.78 -6.49
CA PRO A 189 -15.05 8.66 -6.41
C PRO A 189 -14.26 8.33 -5.14
N PHE A 190 -12.94 8.48 -5.18
CA PHE A 190 -12.15 8.43 -3.95
C PHE A 190 -12.62 9.55 -3.01
N ASN A 191 -12.80 9.25 -1.74
CA ASN A 191 -12.81 10.31 -0.73
C ASN A 191 -11.36 10.83 -0.53
N VAL A 192 -11.19 11.93 0.19
CA VAL A 192 -9.87 12.57 0.35
C VAL A 192 -8.90 11.64 1.07
N ALA A 193 -9.34 10.95 2.13
CA ALA A 193 -8.56 9.94 2.84
C ALA A 193 -8.06 8.81 1.92
N ALA A 194 -8.86 8.34 0.96
CA ALA A 194 -8.43 7.33 -0.02
C ALA A 194 -7.47 7.88 -1.06
N ALA A 195 -7.72 9.10 -1.56
CA ALA A 195 -6.86 9.75 -2.55
C ALA A 195 -5.46 10.03 -1.96
N MET A 196 -5.38 10.49 -0.70
CA MET A 196 -4.11 10.82 -0.04
C MET A 196 -3.20 9.61 0.19
N LYS A 197 -3.74 8.39 0.19
CA LYS A 197 -2.99 7.12 0.27
C LYS A 197 -2.43 6.64 -1.07
N LYS A 198 -2.70 7.34 -2.18
CA LYS A 198 -2.17 7.00 -3.50
C LYS A 198 -0.88 7.77 -3.77
N ASP A 199 0.06 7.12 -4.47
CA ASP A 199 1.32 7.75 -4.87
C ASP A 199 1.14 8.64 -6.10
N LYS A 200 0.79 8.02 -7.24
CA LYS A 200 0.46 8.70 -8.49
C LYS A 200 -0.57 7.91 -9.27
N VAL A 201 -1.73 8.51 -9.55
CA VAL A 201 -2.83 7.88 -10.29
C VAL A 201 -3.49 8.91 -11.20
N ALA A 202 -3.45 8.70 -12.50
CA ALA A 202 -4.05 9.61 -13.47
C ALA A 202 -5.55 9.32 -13.66
N LYS A 203 -6.30 10.34 -14.09
CA LYS A 203 -7.68 10.19 -14.61
C LYS A 203 -8.66 9.54 -13.63
N VAL A 204 -8.72 10.08 -12.41
CA VAL A 204 -9.60 9.59 -11.35
C VAL A 204 -10.55 10.67 -10.85
N PHE A 205 -11.68 10.24 -10.31
CA PHE A 205 -12.61 11.09 -9.58
C PHE A 205 -12.27 11.11 -8.09
N VAL A 206 -12.23 12.31 -7.51
CA VAL A 206 -12.07 12.55 -6.07
C VAL A 206 -13.21 13.43 -5.57
N LYS A 207 -13.76 13.09 -4.41
CA LYS A 207 -14.87 13.78 -3.77
C LYS A 207 -14.46 14.28 -2.39
N GLY A 208 -14.89 15.49 -2.04
CA GLY A 208 -14.72 16.07 -0.71
C GLY A 208 -15.33 17.47 -0.61
N TYR A 209 -14.98 18.24 0.40
CA TYR A 209 -15.46 19.60 0.64
C TYR A 209 -14.35 20.62 0.43
N ILE A 210 -14.67 21.76 -0.19
CA ILE A 210 -13.72 22.87 -0.36
C ILE A 210 -13.51 23.58 0.99
N VAL A 211 -12.31 23.51 1.54
CA VAL A 211 -12.01 23.98 2.91
C VAL A 211 -11.03 25.14 3.00
N GLY A 212 -10.46 25.60 1.89
CA GLY A 212 -9.53 26.73 1.93
C GLY A 212 -8.69 26.88 0.69
N PHE A 213 -7.57 27.59 0.79
CA PHE A 213 -6.59 27.80 -0.28
C PHE A 213 -5.18 27.97 0.27
N ILE A 214 -4.18 27.88 -0.61
CA ILE A 214 -2.78 28.18 -0.31
C ILE A 214 -2.38 29.44 -1.10
N PRO A 215 -2.09 30.58 -0.44
CA PRO A 215 -1.79 31.85 -1.11
C PRO A 215 -0.45 31.82 -1.88
N GLY A 216 0.60 31.26 -1.27
CA GLY A 216 1.94 31.18 -1.84
C GLY A 216 2.32 29.77 -2.31
N LYS A 217 3.53 29.34 -1.92
CA LYS A 217 4.13 28.08 -2.40
C LYS A 217 4.32 27.05 -1.29
N ASP A 218 4.20 27.44 -0.03
CA ASP A 218 4.26 26.51 1.10
C ASP A 218 2.84 26.10 1.53
N LYS A 219 2.60 24.80 1.65
CA LYS A 219 1.36 24.24 2.19
C LYS A 219 1.04 24.79 3.59
N ASN A 220 2.07 25.16 4.36
CA ASN A 220 1.90 25.69 5.71
C ASN A 220 1.27 27.10 5.71
N GLU A 221 1.20 27.75 4.55
CA GLU A 221 0.47 29.02 4.38
C GLU A 221 -1.04 28.81 4.17
N ALA A 222 -1.54 27.57 4.27
CA ALA A 222 -2.95 27.25 4.08
C ALA A 222 -3.87 28.15 4.91
N LYS A 223 -4.86 28.74 4.24
CA LYS A 223 -5.92 29.55 4.85
C LYS A 223 -7.24 28.81 4.72
N PHE A 224 -7.85 28.44 5.85
CA PHE A 224 -9.15 27.74 5.91
C PHE A 224 -10.32 28.72 5.93
N THR A 225 -10.42 29.49 4.84
CA THR A 225 -11.45 30.50 4.60
C THR A 225 -11.53 30.77 3.10
N ALA A 226 -12.61 31.39 2.62
CA ALA A 226 -12.65 32.02 1.31
C ALA A 226 -12.46 33.55 1.35
N GLU A 227 -12.59 34.15 2.55
CA GLU A 227 -12.39 35.58 2.69
C GLU A 227 -10.92 35.96 2.51
N GLY A 228 -10.70 37.04 1.76
CA GLY A 228 -9.34 37.49 1.44
C GLY A 228 -8.56 36.50 0.58
N CYS A 229 -9.21 35.67 -0.24
CA CYS A 229 -8.50 34.75 -1.13
C CYS A 229 -7.65 35.52 -2.16
N GLU A 230 -6.32 35.30 -2.09
CA GLU A 230 -5.32 36.03 -2.88
C GLU A 230 -4.95 35.30 -4.18
N THR A 231 -5.24 34.00 -4.26
CA THR A 231 -4.86 33.11 -5.37
C THR A 231 -6.07 32.67 -6.18
N GLU A 232 -5.88 32.47 -7.48
CA GLU A 232 -6.88 31.85 -8.35
C GLU A 232 -6.49 30.42 -8.74
N THR A 233 -5.32 29.95 -8.32
CA THR A 233 -4.68 28.77 -8.94
C THR A 233 -4.93 27.47 -8.19
N ASN A 234 -5.46 27.53 -6.97
CA ASN A 234 -5.68 26.36 -6.15
C ASN A 234 -6.82 26.57 -5.14
N PHE A 235 -7.30 25.45 -4.58
CA PHE A 235 -7.99 25.39 -3.30
C PHE A 235 -7.62 24.08 -2.59
N LEU A 236 -8.07 23.92 -1.35
CA LEU A 236 -7.91 22.72 -0.52
C LEU A 236 -9.24 21.97 -0.45
N VAL A 237 -9.17 20.63 -0.46
CA VAL A 237 -10.32 19.75 -0.25
C VAL A 237 -10.05 18.81 0.91
N ALA A 238 -11.05 18.54 1.73
CA ALA A 238 -11.01 17.56 2.81
C ALA A 238 -12.25 16.68 2.82
N ASP A 239 -12.24 15.60 3.62
CA ASP A 239 -13.43 14.75 3.81
C ASP A 239 -14.54 15.44 4.61
N LYS A 240 -14.23 16.52 5.31
CA LYS A 240 -15.19 17.30 6.12
C LYS A 240 -15.18 18.76 5.73
N ALA A 241 -16.36 19.39 5.78
CA ALA A 241 -16.56 20.79 5.41
C ALA A 241 -15.92 21.79 6.40
N ASP A 242 -15.61 21.36 7.62
CA ASP A 242 -15.01 22.15 8.69
C ASP A 242 -13.57 21.73 9.01
N GLU A 243 -12.93 20.91 8.15
CA GLU A 243 -11.54 20.53 8.33
C GLU A 243 -10.60 21.75 8.24
N THR A 244 -9.71 21.87 9.23
CA THR A 244 -8.71 22.94 9.31
C THR A 244 -7.28 22.41 9.46
N ASN A 245 -7.10 21.08 9.39
CA ASN A 245 -5.79 20.45 9.40
C ASN A 245 -5.33 20.16 7.96
N ILE A 246 -4.24 20.81 7.54
CA ILE A 246 -3.62 20.63 6.23
C ILE A 246 -3.18 19.18 5.96
N ALA A 247 -2.91 18.38 7.00
CA ALA A 247 -2.56 16.96 6.87
C ALA A 247 -3.73 16.08 6.42
N ASN A 248 -4.97 16.55 6.56
CA ASN A 248 -6.19 15.90 6.10
C ASN A 248 -6.71 16.52 4.79
N CYS A 249 -5.95 17.45 4.21
CA CYS A 249 -6.36 18.20 3.04
C CYS A 249 -5.53 17.82 1.81
N MET A 250 -6.19 17.82 0.67
CA MET A 250 -5.59 17.63 -0.64
C MET A 250 -5.62 18.96 -1.41
N PRO A 251 -4.46 19.53 -1.80
CA PRO A 251 -4.43 20.70 -2.64
C PRO A 251 -4.80 20.35 -4.09
N ILE A 252 -5.66 21.18 -4.66
CA ILE A 252 -6.20 21.02 -6.01
C ILE A 252 -5.64 22.10 -6.90
N GLN A 253 -4.99 21.72 -7.99
CA GLN A 253 -4.57 22.66 -9.02
C GLN A 253 -5.78 23.06 -9.87
N LEU A 254 -5.88 24.36 -10.17
CA LEU A 254 -6.86 24.92 -11.10
C LEU A 254 -6.16 25.37 -12.39
N PRO A 255 -6.14 24.53 -13.44
CA PRO A 255 -5.61 24.92 -14.74
C PRO A 255 -6.36 26.15 -15.31
N PRO A 256 -5.66 27.04 -16.06
CA PRO A 256 -6.30 28.17 -16.72
C PRO A 256 -7.49 27.75 -17.59
N GLY A 257 -8.51 28.60 -17.69
CA GLY A 257 -9.74 28.33 -18.45
C GLY A 257 -10.95 28.16 -17.55
N SER A 258 -11.93 27.37 -17.99
CA SER A 258 -13.23 27.20 -17.31
C SER A 258 -13.11 26.63 -15.90
N ILE A 259 -12.16 25.71 -15.66
CA ILE A 259 -11.89 25.16 -14.33
C ILE A 259 -11.46 26.25 -13.34
N ARG A 260 -10.43 27.04 -13.69
CA ARG A 260 -10.00 28.15 -12.84
C ARG A 260 -11.07 29.19 -12.66
N ALA A 261 -11.67 29.68 -13.75
CA ALA A 261 -12.68 30.73 -13.69
C ALA A 261 -13.90 30.32 -12.84
N GLY A 262 -14.34 29.05 -12.96
CA GLY A 262 -15.53 28.56 -12.29
C GLY A 262 -15.35 28.09 -10.85
N LEU A 263 -14.12 27.80 -10.41
CA LEU A 263 -13.89 27.18 -9.09
C LEU A 263 -13.00 27.99 -8.13
N ASN A 264 -12.29 29.01 -8.58
CA ASN A 264 -11.41 29.74 -7.68
C ASN A 264 -12.19 30.47 -6.57
N LEU A 265 -11.73 30.38 -5.32
CA LEU A 265 -12.40 30.97 -4.17
C LEU A 265 -12.34 32.50 -4.14
N LYS A 266 -11.44 33.13 -4.90
CA LYS A 266 -11.34 34.59 -5.01
C LYS A 266 -12.58 35.20 -5.66
N GLN A 267 -13.08 34.55 -6.71
CA GLN A 267 -14.25 35.00 -7.47
C GLN A 267 -15.53 34.24 -7.08
N ASN A 268 -15.41 33.00 -6.57
CA ASN A 268 -16.53 32.11 -6.26
C ASN A 268 -16.53 31.72 -4.77
N LYS A 269 -16.64 32.71 -3.88
CA LYS A 269 -16.56 32.52 -2.42
C LYS A 269 -17.65 31.61 -1.85
N ASP A 270 -18.80 31.55 -2.53
CA ASP A 270 -19.95 30.71 -2.19
C ASP A 270 -19.68 29.20 -2.32
N LEU A 271 -18.57 28.83 -2.99
CA LEU A 271 -18.09 27.46 -3.06
C LEU A 271 -17.42 26.98 -1.76
N TYR A 272 -17.07 27.89 -0.85
CA TYR A 272 -16.52 27.52 0.44
C TYR A 272 -17.46 26.57 1.20
N LYS A 273 -16.90 25.49 1.76
CA LYS A 273 -17.62 24.39 2.42
C LYS A 273 -18.59 23.61 1.52
N LYS A 274 -18.62 23.84 0.21
CA LYS A 274 -19.42 23.02 -0.71
C LYS A 274 -18.74 21.70 -0.99
N GLU A 275 -19.56 20.66 -1.05
CA GLU A 275 -19.13 19.36 -1.55
C GLU A 275 -18.85 19.46 -3.05
N ILE A 276 -17.74 18.89 -3.49
CA ILE A 276 -17.27 18.91 -4.86
C ILE A 276 -16.78 17.52 -5.25
N THR A 277 -17.09 17.12 -6.48
CA THR A 277 -16.43 15.99 -7.15
C THR A 277 -15.54 16.54 -8.25
N LEU A 278 -14.30 16.08 -8.31
CA LEU A 278 -13.25 16.55 -9.20
C LEU A 278 -12.69 15.40 -10.01
N TYR A 279 -12.30 15.65 -11.26
CA TYR A 279 -11.59 14.69 -12.09
C TYR A 279 -10.23 15.24 -12.53
N GLY A 280 -9.18 14.47 -12.28
CA GLY A 280 -7.79 14.84 -12.57
C GLY A 280 -6.80 13.74 -12.21
N ASP A 281 -5.55 14.13 -11.98
CA ASP A 281 -4.45 13.22 -11.69
C ASP A 281 -3.96 13.41 -10.25
N ILE A 282 -4.00 12.33 -9.45
CA ILE A 282 -3.38 12.32 -8.13
C ILE A 282 -1.86 12.34 -8.31
N GLU A 283 -1.22 13.41 -7.85
CA GLU A 283 0.23 13.62 -7.91
C GLU A 283 0.67 14.58 -6.79
N LYS A 284 1.98 14.80 -6.61
CA LYS A 284 2.45 15.80 -5.65
C LYS A 284 2.14 17.23 -6.10
N TYR A 285 1.55 18.02 -5.19
CA TYR A 285 1.33 19.45 -5.33
C TYR A 285 1.55 20.14 -3.98
N PHE A 286 2.32 21.23 -3.95
CA PHE A 286 2.84 21.86 -2.72
C PHE A 286 3.56 20.87 -1.76
N GLY A 287 4.26 19.88 -2.32
CA GLY A 287 5.02 18.89 -1.55
C GLY A 287 4.19 17.81 -0.83
N ILE A 288 2.86 17.83 -0.95
CA ILE A 288 1.95 16.80 -0.44
C ILE A 288 1.14 16.16 -1.57
N THR A 289 0.45 15.06 -1.28
CA THR A 289 -0.45 14.43 -2.26
C THR A 289 -1.58 15.40 -2.59
N GLY A 290 -1.74 15.73 -3.87
CA GLY A 290 -2.68 16.69 -4.41
C GLY A 290 -3.40 16.14 -5.65
N LEU A 291 -4.27 16.95 -6.26
CA LEU A 291 -4.87 16.67 -7.56
C LEU A 291 -4.45 17.73 -8.57
N LYS A 292 -3.83 17.30 -9.66
CA LYS A 292 -3.37 18.14 -10.76
C LYS A 292 -4.14 17.84 -12.04
N ASN A 293 -3.91 18.65 -13.07
CA ASN A 293 -4.54 18.48 -14.39
C ASN A 293 -6.08 18.34 -14.31
N VAL A 294 -6.70 19.06 -13.38
CA VAL A 294 -8.15 19.01 -13.18
C VAL A 294 -8.85 19.49 -14.44
N SER A 295 -9.72 18.66 -14.99
CA SER A 295 -10.42 18.94 -16.25
C SER A 295 -11.94 18.96 -16.11
N TYR A 296 -12.50 18.41 -15.02
CA TYR A 296 -13.92 18.44 -14.72
C TYR A 296 -14.19 18.58 -13.22
N ALA A 297 -15.28 19.28 -12.90
CA ALA A 297 -15.84 19.35 -11.56
C ALA A 297 -17.37 19.34 -11.56
N LEU A 298 -17.95 18.80 -10.50
CA LEU A 298 -19.37 18.84 -10.19
C LEU A 298 -19.57 19.40 -8.78
N VAL A 299 -20.28 20.53 -8.68
CA VAL A 299 -20.70 21.13 -7.40
C VAL A 299 -22.22 21.18 -7.39
N GLY A 300 -22.85 20.38 -6.53
CA GLY A 300 -24.28 20.12 -6.63
C GLY A 300 -24.64 19.57 -8.01
N THR A 301 -25.47 20.28 -8.77
CA THR A 301 -25.83 19.93 -10.17
C THR A 301 -25.04 20.69 -11.22
N LYS A 302 -24.16 21.63 -10.82
CA LYS A 302 -23.40 22.48 -11.75
C LYS A 302 -22.13 21.78 -12.20
N SER A 303 -22.06 21.47 -13.49
CA SER A 303 -20.84 20.97 -14.14
C SER A 303 -19.93 22.11 -14.58
N ILE A 304 -18.63 21.99 -14.32
CA ILE A 304 -17.60 22.95 -14.75
C ILE A 304 -16.48 22.18 -15.44
N GLY A 305 -15.98 22.73 -16.55
CA GLY A 305 -14.94 22.09 -17.36
C GLY A 305 -15.48 21.06 -18.35
N THR A 306 -14.57 20.24 -18.87
CA THR A 306 -14.89 19.20 -19.84
C THR A 306 -15.09 17.91 -19.09
N LYS A 307 -16.35 17.50 -18.90
CA LYS A 307 -16.66 16.18 -18.35
C LYS A 307 -15.86 15.15 -19.14
N PRO A 308 -15.04 14.31 -18.48
CA PRO A 308 -14.30 13.32 -19.21
C PRO A 308 -15.31 12.44 -19.94
N THR A 309 -15.12 12.28 -21.25
CA THR A 309 -15.67 11.15 -21.99
C THR A 309 -14.87 9.92 -21.58
N GLN A 310 -14.94 9.54 -20.31
CA GLN A 310 -14.28 8.32 -19.85
C GLN A 310 -15.20 7.13 -20.16
N PRO A 311 -14.67 6.00 -20.62
CA PRO A 311 -15.37 4.72 -20.47
C PRO A 311 -15.53 4.47 -18.96
N GLY A 312 -16.60 5.00 -18.38
CA GLY A 312 -16.72 5.20 -16.93
C GLY A 312 -18.15 5.42 -16.43
N THR A 313 -19.16 4.98 -17.20
CA THR A 313 -20.30 4.29 -16.60
C THR A 313 -19.75 3.09 -15.80
N LEU A 314 -20.45 2.66 -14.73
CA LEU A 314 -20.18 1.40 -14.01
C LEU A 314 -19.48 0.40 -14.93
N SER A 315 -18.19 0.17 -14.73
CA SER A 315 -17.51 -0.85 -15.50
C SER A 315 -18.06 -2.18 -15.01
N THR A 316 -19.04 -2.70 -15.75
CA THR A 316 -19.38 -4.12 -15.72
C THR A 316 -18.18 -4.98 -16.15
N ASP A 317 -17.12 -4.35 -16.66
CA ASP A 317 -15.94 -5.01 -17.19
C ASP A 317 -15.21 -5.75 -16.07
N ILE A 318 -15.23 -7.07 -16.20
CA ILE A 318 -14.53 -8.05 -15.38
C ILE A 318 -13.01 -7.83 -15.44
N LEU A 319 -12.50 -7.33 -16.56
CA LEU A 319 -11.09 -6.99 -16.75
C LEU A 319 -10.98 -5.84 -17.75
N ASN A 320 -10.09 -4.88 -17.48
CA ASN A 320 -9.74 -3.81 -18.41
C ASN A 320 -8.24 -3.54 -18.31
N GLU A 321 -7.50 -3.83 -19.37
CA GLU A 321 -6.05 -3.67 -19.46
C GLU A 321 -5.66 -2.98 -20.77
N THR A 322 -5.11 -1.78 -20.66
CA THR A 322 -4.71 -0.98 -21.83
C THR A 322 -3.39 -1.43 -22.43
N PHE A 323 -2.51 -2.03 -21.62
CA PHE A 323 -1.11 -2.33 -21.91
C PHE A 323 -0.24 -1.10 -22.22
N ALA A 324 -0.70 0.11 -21.88
CA ALA A 324 0.00 1.35 -22.22
C ALA A 324 1.33 1.50 -21.46
N GLU A 325 1.31 1.23 -20.16
CA GLU A 325 2.44 1.51 -19.25
C GLU A 325 3.04 0.28 -18.58
N SER A 326 2.26 -0.81 -18.50
CA SER A 326 2.64 -2.08 -17.85
C SER A 326 1.83 -3.24 -18.43
N ILE A 327 2.16 -4.48 -18.05
CA ILE A 327 1.29 -5.64 -18.29
C ILE A 327 0.18 -5.79 -17.23
N GLY A 328 0.06 -4.83 -16.31
CA GLY A 328 -0.87 -4.85 -15.19
C GLY A 328 -0.72 -6.10 -14.33
N SER A 329 -1.84 -6.78 -14.11
CA SER A 329 -1.90 -8.02 -13.32
C SER A 329 -1.69 -9.30 -14.16
N PHE A 330 -1.31 -9.17 -15.44
CA PHE A 330 -0.97 -10.33 -16.26
C PHE A 330 0.37 -10.91 -15.82
N THR A 331 0.53 -12.21 -16.08
CA THR A 331 1.77 -12.95 -15.84
C THR A 331 2.34 -13.46 -17.14
N ILE A 332 3.66 -13.43 -17.28
CA ILE A 332 4.37 -14.05 -18.40
C ILE A 332 4.89 -15.40 -17.94
N VAL A 333 4.54 -16.45 -18.67
CA VAL A 333 4.94 -17.82 -18.34
C VAL A 333 5.42 -18.53 -19.61
N ASN A 334 6.54 -19.25 -19.50
CA ASN A 334 7.10 -20.02 -20.61
C ASN A 334 6.93 -21.51 -20.34
N GLU A 335 6.60 -22.28 -21.38
CA GLU A 335 6.45 -23.73 -21.28
C GLU A 335 7.83 -24.41 -21.09
N LYS A 336 8.82 -23.88 -21.80
CA LYS A 336 10.23 -24.27 -21.72
C LYS A 336 11.06 -23.09 -21.24
N ASP A 337 12.26 -23.38 -20.75
CA ASP A 337 13.22 -22.35 -20.38
C ASP A 337 13.55 -21.47 -21.59
N MET A 338 13.80 -20.18 -21.33
CA MET A 338 14.10 -19.22 -22.38
C MET A 338 15.39 -19.64 -23.11
N PRO A 339 15.42 -19.66 -24.46
CA PRO A 339 16.61 -20.05 -25.19
C PRO A 339 17.75 -19.06 -24.94
N GLN A 340 18.98 -19.58 -24.89
CA GLN A 340 20.18 -18.77 -24.67
C GLN A 340 20.29 -17.64 -25.72
N GLY A 341 20.43 -16.41 -25.25
CA GLY A 341 20.54 -15.22 -26.09
C GLY A 341 19.22 -14.47 -26.32
N LEU A 342 18.10 -14.97 -25.80
CA LEU A 342 16.83 -14.26 -25.72
C LEU A 342 16.49 -13.98 -24.25
N ASN A 343 16.16 -12.74 -23.92
CA ASN A 343 15.88 -12.35 -22.51
C ASN A 343 14.38 -12.37 -22.19
N TYR A 344 13.55 -12.02 -23.17
CA TYR A 344 12.10 -11.95 -23.03
C TYR A 344 11.44 -12.14 -24.40
N VAL A 345 10.18 -12.60 -24.39
CA VAL A 345 9.32 -12.66 -25.58
C VAL A 345 8.27 -11.57 -25.50
N TRP A 346 7.56 -11.48 -24.38
CA TRP A 346 6.56 -10.46 -24.09
C TRP A 346 7.19 -9.24 -23.40
N PHE A 347 6.89 -8.03 -23.87
CA PHE A 347 7.38 -6.78 -23.28
C PHE A 347 6.44 -5.60 -23.60
N VAL A 348 6.46 -4.58 -22.76
CA VAL A 348 5.66 -3.36 -22.94
C VAL A 348 6.40 -2.39 -23.85
N ASP A 349 5.76 -1.99 -24.94
CA ASP A 349 6.20 -0.90 -25.80
C ASP A 349 5.45 0.38 -25.42
N LYS A 350 6.02 1.11 -24.45
CA LYS A 350 5.45 2.37 -23.95
C LYS A 350 5.31 3.45 -25.02
N LYS A 351 6.18 3.44 -26.04
CA LYS A 351 6.14 4.42 -27.12
C LYS A 351 4.84 4.29 -27.92
N HIS A 352 4.39 3.05 -28.14
CA HIS A 352 3.17 2.75 -28.90
C HIS A 352 1.99 2.36 -28.00
N GLN A 353 2.17 2.38 -26.67
CA GLN A 353 1.15 2.10 -25.65
C GLN A 353 0.49 0.73 -25.84
N GLN A 354 1.30 -0.33 -25.81
CA GLN A 354 0.87 -1.69 -26.11
C GLN A 354 1.86 -2.73 -25.54
N VAL A 355 1.42 -3.98 -25.45
CA VAL A 355 2.30 -5.12 -25.18
C VAL A 355 2.63 -5.85 -26.49
N LYS A 356 3.87 -6.32 -26.62
CA LYS A 356 4.38 -6.99 -27.83
C LYS A 356 5.00 -8.33 -27.48
N ALA A 357 4.75 -9.33 -28.32
CA ALA A 357 5.50 -10.59 -28.36
C ALA A 357 6.37 -10.64 -29.61
N SER A 358 7.67 -10.92 -29.44
CA SER A 358 8.56 -11.26 -30.55
C SER A 358 9.73 -12.11 -30.07
N ALA A 359 10.09 -13.13 -30.85
CA ALA A 359 11.31 -13.92 -30.67
C ALA A 359 12.34 -13.65 -31.77
N PHE A 360 12.25 -12.50 -32.44
CA PHE A 360 13.27 -12.00 -33.36
C PHE A 360 14.16 -10.99 -32.65
N PHE A 361 15.42 -11.35 -32.40
CA PHE A 361 16.37 -10.50 -31.69
C PHE A 361 17.75 -10.60 -32.34
N GLN A 362 18.44 -9.46 -32.50
CA GLN A 362 19.76 -9.36 -33.15
C GLN A 362 19.85 -10.12 -34.49
N ASN A 363 18.84 -9.93 -35.36
CA ASN A 363 18.75 -10.59 -36.67
C ASN A 363 18.67 -12.12 -36.63
N LYS A 364 18.30 -12.70 -35.49
CA LYS A 364 18.11 -14.14 -35.28
C LYS A 364 16.67 -14.43 -34.84
N LYS A 365 16.11 -15.54 -35.34
CA LYS A 365 14.82 -16.09 -34.92
C LYS A 365 15.07 -17.18 -33.89
N PHE A 366 14.37 -17.12 -32.76
CA PHE A 366 14.49 -18.10 -31.69
C PHE A 366 13.24 -18.99 -31.66
N GLU A 367 13.44 -20.30 -31.54
CA GLU A 367 12.35 -21.23 -31.22
C GLU A 367 11.98 -21.09 -29.74
N THR A 368 10.74 -20.71 -29.46
CA THR A 368 10.25 -20.54 -28.10
C THR A 368 8.72 -20.59 -28.07
N GLU A 369 8.19 -20.77 -26.86
CA GLU A 369 6.78 -20.71 -26.55
C GLU A 369 6.58 -19.91 -25.26
N SER A 370 5.84 -18.80 -25.35
CA SER A 370 5.65 -17.85 -24.26
C SER A 370 4.21 -17.37 -24.19
N TRP A 371 3.69 -17.27 -22.98
CA TRP A 371 2.28 -17.01 -22.71
C TRP A 371 2.12 -15.77 -21.86
N LEU A 372 1.22 -14.87 -22.26
CA LEU A 372 0.74 -13.76 -21.44
C LEU A 372 -0.64 -14.17 -20.88
N ILE A 373 -0.71 -14.40 -19.57
CA ILE A 373 -1.88 -14.99 -18.89
C ILE A 373 -2.53 -13.96 -17.96
N SER A 374 -3.85 -13.79 -18.07
CA SER A 374 -4.65 -12.87 -17.26
C SER A 374 -4.59 -13.21 -15.76
N PRO A 375 -4.97 -12.28 -14.86
CA PRO A 375 -5.35 -12.63 -13.50
C PRO A 375 -6.59 -13.54 -13.49
N ALA A 376 -6.97 -14.00 -12.30
CA ALA A 376 -8.20 -14.75 -12.11
C ALA A 376 -9.44 -13.91 -12.40
N LEU A 377 -10.26 -14.38 -13.34
CA LEU A 377 -11.53 -13.75 -13.69
C LEU A 377 -12.65 -14.44 -12.92
N ASN A 378 -13.41 -13.64 -12.18
CA ASN A 378 -14.64 -14.07 -11.54
C ASN A 378 -15.84 -13.66 -12.41
N LEU A 379 -16.46 -14.66 -13.03
CA LEU A 379 -17.63 -14.52 -13.90
C LEU A 379 -18.94 -14.85 -13.18
N SER A 380 -18.94 -14.93 -11.84
CA SER A 380 -20.14 -15.19 -11.06
C SER A 380 -21.22 -14.15 -11.29
N GLY A 381 -22.47 -14.58 -11.39
CA GLY A 381 -23.61 -13.68 -11.59
C GLY A 381 -23.69 -13.07 -13.00
N LYS A 382 -22.77 -13.41 -13.90
CA LYS A 382 -22.84 -13.05 -15.32
C LYS A 382 -23.65 -14.10 -16.07
N THR A 383 -24.32 -13.66 -17.14
CA THR A 383 -25.04 -14.52 -18.09
C THR A 383 -24.45 -14.39 -19.50
N THR A 384 -23.99 -13.19 -19.85
CA THR A 384 -23.23 -12.89 -21.05
C THR A 384 -21.84 -12.42 -20.67
N VAL A 385 -20.80 -12.94 -21.32
CA VAL A 385 -19.42 -12.48 -21.13
C VAL A 385 -18.76 -12.27 -22.48
N THR A 386 -18.13 -11.12 -22.72
CA THR A 386 -17.42 -10.85 -23.97
C THR A 386 -16.00 -10.35 -23.70
N LEU A 387 -15.01 -10.93 -24.38
CA LEU A 387 -13.66 -10.39 -24.50
C LEU A 387 -13.57 -9.52 -25.76
N SER A 388 -12.99 -8.32 -25.64
CA SER A 388 -12.55 -7.45 -26.73
C SER A 388 -11.06 -7.17 -26.57
N VAL A 389 -10.30 -7.19 -27.65
CA VAL A 389 -8.88 -6.81 -27.64
C VAL A 389 -8.50 -6.23 -29.00
N GLU A 390 -7.76 -5.12 -29.00
CA GLU A 390 -7.14 -4.62 -30.21
C GLU A 390 -5.83 -5.35 -30.44
N GLN A 391 -5.67 -5.94 -31.63
CA GLN A 391 -4.46 -6.67 -31.99
C GLN A 391 -3.96 -6.31 -33.39
N THR A 392 -2.65 -6.34 -33.57
CA THR A 392 -2.00 -6.39 -34.88
C THR A 392 -0.90 -7.43 -34.88
N ALA A 393 -0.63 -8.04 -36.02
CA ALA A 393 0.37 -9.08 -36.16
C ALA A 393 0.99 -8.99 -37.54
N ASN A 394 2.31 -9.20 -37.62
CA ASN A 394 3.03 -9.18 -38.89
C ASN A 394 4.24 -10.13 -38.83
N ARG A 395 4.72 -10.54 -40.01
CA ARG A 395 5.93 -11.38 -40.20
C ARG A 395 5.81 -12.81 -39.66
N PHE A 396 4.60 -13.30 -39.42
CA PHE A 396 4.36 -14.71 -39.13
C PHE A 396 4.37 -15.53 -40.43
N LYS A 397 4.70 -16.82 -40.32
CA LYS A 397 4.51 -17.77 -41.42
C LYS A 397 3.06 -18.24 -41.49
N SER A 398 2.43 -18.45 -40.33
CA SER A 398 1.03 -18.87 -40.20
C SER A 398 0.48 -18.41 -38.85
N LEU A 399 -0.35 -17.36 -38.84
CA LEU A 399 -0.94 -16.86 -37.59
C LEU A 399 -1.64 -17.97 -36.79
N LYS A 400 -2.43 -18.81 -37.48
CA LYS A 400 -3.23 -19.89 -36.86
C LYS A 400 -2.40 -20.98 -36.17
N ASP A 401 -1.11 -21.09 -36.50
CA ASP A 401 -0.22 -22.13 -35.94
C ASP A 401 0.77 -21.54 -34.90
N GLU A 402 0.86 -20.21 -34.85
CA GLU A 402 1.90 -19.48 -34.14
C GLU A 402 1.37 -18.56 -33.03
N ILE A 403 0.13 -18.06 -33.14
CA ILE A 403 -0.51 -17.27 -32.09
C ILE A 403 -1.90 -17.78 -31.77
N PHE A 404 -2.25 -17.78 -30.49
CA PHE A 404 -3.53 -18.29 -30.02
C PHE A 404 -4.06 -17.43 -28.88
N ILE A 405 -5.37 -17.21 -28.85
CA ILE A 405 -6.09 -16.76 -27.65
C ILE A 405 -6.71 -18.01 -27.03
N LYS A 406 -6.49 -18.24 -25.74
CA LYS A 406 -6.91 -19.45 -25.04
C LYS A 406 -7.61 -19.13 -23.73
N ILE A 407 -8.41 -20.07 -23.25
CA ILE A 407 -9.10 -19.97 -21.97
C ILE A 407 -8.90 -21.25 -21.14
N SER A 408 -8.76 -21.08 -19.83
CA SER A 408 -8.68 -22.19 -18.87
C SER A 408 -9.57 -21.91 -17.66
N THR A 409 -10.07 -22.99 -17.06
CA THR A 409 -10.88 -22.95 -15.83
C THR A 409 -10.27 -23.77 -14.69
N ASN A 410 -9.09 -24.36 -14.93
CA ASN A 410 -8.35 -25.15 -13.94
C ASN A 410 -6.88 -24.71 -13.78
N TYR A 411 -6.38 -23.79 -14.60
CA TYR A 411 -5.05 -23.21 -14.40
C TYR A 411 -4.98 -22.39 -13.12
N LYS A 412 -3.96 -22.67 -12.29
CA LYS A 412 -3.71 -21.97 -11.02
C LYS A 412 -2.44 -21.12 -11.09
N SER A 413 -1.32 -21.76 -11.42
CA SER A 413 0.01 -21.17 -11.50
C SER A 413 0.99 -22.16 -12.14
N GLY A 414 2.24 -21.74 -12.37
CA GLY A 414 3.28 -22.62 -12.92
C GLY A 414 3.18 -22.76 -14.44
N LYS A 415 3.67 -23.86 -15.01
CA LYS A 415 3.72 -24.03 -16.47
C LYS A 415 2.31 -24.15 -17.07
N PRO A 416 2.03 -23.58 -18.26
CA PRO A 416 0.71 -23.69 -18.90
C PRO A 416 0.24 -25.13 -19.09
N SER A 417 1.14 -26.08 -19.39
CA SER A 417 0.84 -27.51 -19.53
C SER A 417 0.31 -28.21 -18.27
N THR A 418 0.37 -27.57 -17.10
CA THR A 418 -0.24 -28.09 -15.87
C THR A 418 -1.77 -28.01 -15.85
N ALA A 419 -2.36 -27.35 -16.87
CA ALA A 419 -3.79 -27.13 -16.99
C ALA A 419 -4.28 -27.41 -18.42
N THR A 420 -5.60 -27.48 -18.56
CA THR A 420 -6.25 -27.62 -19.86
C THR A 420 -6.61 -26.26 -20.41
N TRP A 421 -6.36 -26.05 -21.71
CA TRP A 421 -6.63 -24.80 -22.41
C TRP A 421 -7.45 -25.03 -23.66
N GLU A 422 -8.58 -24.34 -23.77
CA GLU A 422 -9.40 -24.30 -24.99
C GLU A 422 -8.93 -23.14 -25.87
N VAL A 423 -8.82 -23.37 -27.19
CA VAL A 423 -8.52 -22.31 -28.16
C VAL A 423 -9.79 -21.54 -28.47
N LEU A 424 -9.74 -20.23 -28.26
CA LEU A 424 -10.81 -19.31 -28.57
C LEU A 424 -10.71 -18.81 -30.01
N THR A 425 -11.86 -18.62 -30.65
CA THR A 425 -11.94 -18.08 -32.02
C THR A 425 -12.42 -16.63 -31.97
N PRO A 426 -11.55 -15.63 -32.19
CA PRO A 426 -11.98 -14.24 -32.30
C PRO A 426 -12.75 -13.97 -33.59
N SER A 427 -13.62 -12.98 -33.54
CA SER A 427 -14.38 -12.48 -34.70
C SER A 427 -13.48 -12.02 -35.85
N LYS A 428 -12.24 -11.63 -35.55
CA LYS A 428 -11.26 -11.22 -36.54
C LYS A 428 -9.83 -11.50 -36.05
N TRP A 429 -8.97 -11.94 -36.97
CA TRP A 429 -7.52 -11.96 -36.79
C TRP A 429 -6.88 -10.83 -37.62
N PRO A 430 -5.70 -10.31 -37.24
CA PRO A 430 -4.93 -9.38 -38.07
C PRO A 430 -4.53 -9.97 -39.42
N SER A 431 -4.21 -9.13 -40.41
CA SER A 431 -3.93 -9.60 -41.79
C SER A 431 -2.55 -10.22 -41.99
N ASN A 432 -1.65 -10.16 -41.00
CA ASN A 432 -0.25 -10.59 -41.10
C ASN A 432 0.58 -9.91 -42.21
N SER A 433 0.17 -8.71 -42.65
CA SER A 433 0.80 -8.02 -43.80
C SER A 433 1.08 -6.55 -43.55
N ASN A 434 0.59 -6.00 -42.45
CA ASN A 434 0.73 -4.60 -42.07
C ASN A 434 0.63 -4.48 -40.53
N TRP A 435 0.76 -3.26 -40.03
CA TRP A 435 0.65 -2.94 -38.60
C TRP A 435 -0.69 -2.26 -38.26
N ILE A 436 -1.73 -2.54 -39.04
CA ILE A 436 -3.07 -2.00 -38.78
C ILE A 436 -3.69 -2.85 -37.67
N PHE A 437 -4.11 -2.18 -36.60
CA PHE A 437 -4.84 -2.82 -35.52
C PHE A 437 -6.26 -3.19 -35.96
N VAL A 438 -6.71 -4.36 -35.51
CA VAL A 438 -8.10 -4.80 -35.63
C VAL A 438 -8.65 -5.03 -34.23
N ASN A 439 -9.88 -4.58 -33.99
CA ASN A 439 -10.59 -4.97 -32.78
C ASN A 439 -11.16 -6.38 -32.96
N SER A 440 -10.86 -7.26 -32.01
CA SER A 440 -11.22 -8.68 -32.03
C SER A 440 -12.09 -9.00 -30.84
N THR A 441 -13.24 -9.61 -31.08
CA THR A 441 -14.21 -9.95 -30.02
C THR A 441 -14.42 -11.45 -29.93
N ILE A 442 -14.62 -11.97 -28.71
CA ILE A 442 -14.88 -13.38 -28.42
C ILE A 442 -16.03 -13.47 -27.43
N ASP A 443 -17.03 -14.29 -27.73
CA ASP A 443 -18.08 -14.66 -26.77
C ASP A 443 -17.54 -15.71 -25.79
N LEU A 444 -17.59 -15.39 -24.50
CA LEU A 444 -17.16 -16.23 -23.39
C LEU A 444 -18.34 -16.65 -22.50
N SER A 445 -19.57 -16.49 -22.96
CA SER A 445 -20.78 -16.77 -22.15
C SER A 445 -20.87 -18.23 -21.71
N ALA A 446 -20.25 -19.18 -22.42
CA ALA A 446 -20.10 -20.57 -21.98
C ALA A 446 -19.30 -20.74 -20.66
N TYR A 447 -18.59 -19.70 -20.23
CA TYR A 447 -17.80 -19.66 -18.99
C TYR A 447 -18.47 -18.84 -17.89
N ALA A 448 -19.61 -18.22 -18.17
CA ALA A 448 -20.36 -17.44 -17.20
C ALA A 448 -20.68 -18.27 -15.93
N GLY A 449 -20.67 -17.62 -14.77
CA GLY A 449 -20.86 -18.27 -13.46
C GLY A 449 -19.58 -18.84 -12.82
N LYS A 450 -18.48 -19.00 -13.56
CA LYS A 450 -17.22 -19.57 -13.03
C LYS A 450 -16.39 -18.52 -12.27
N LYS A 451 -15.73 -18.92 -11.17
CA LYS A 451 -15.00 -18.00 -10.26
C LYS A 451 -13.49 -17.88 -10.50
N ASP A 452 -12.93 -18.70 -11.37
CA ASP A 452 -11.48 -18.81 -11.54
C ASP A 452 -11.11 -19.13 -12.99
N VAL A 453 -11.46 -18.21 -13.89
CA VAL A 453 -11.19 -18.32 -15.32
C VAL A 453 -9.89 -17.59 -15.66
N ARG A 454 -9.13 -18.08 -16.64
CA ARG A 454 -7.96 -17.40 -17.21
C ARG A 454 -8.11 -17.26 -18.70
N ILE A 455 -7.71 -16.11 -19.22
CA ILE A 455 -7.51 -15.89 -20.66
C ILE A 455 -5.99 -15.81 -20.87
N ALA A 456 -5.48 -16.44 -21.92
CA ALA A 456 -4.07 -16.39 -22.26
C ALA A 456 -3.85 -16.08 -23.74
N PHE A 457 -2.77 -15.34 -24.00
CA PHE A 457 -2.25 -15.06 -25.33
C PHE A 457 -0.97 -15.88 -25.49
N GLN A 458 -1.06 -16.98 -26.24
CA GLN A 458 0.08 -17.87 -26.50
C GLN A 458 0.80 -17.42 -27.77
N TYR A 459 2.10 -17.23 -27.67
CA TYR A 459 3.00 -16.96 -28.78
C TYR A 459 3.95 -18.16 -28.96
N LYS A 460 4.10 -18.62 -30.20
CA LYS A 460 5.04 -19.65 -30.62
C LYS A 460 5.87 -19.16 -31.78
N SER A 461 7.14 -19.55 -31.78
CA SER A 461 8.09 -19.27 -32.86
C SER A 461 9.01 -20.47 -33.10
N SER A 462 9.74 -20.42 -34.21
CA SER A 462 10.72 -21.42 -34.61
C SER A 462 11.97 -20.74 -35.18
N SER A 463 13.00 -21.53 -35.50
CA SER A 463 14.16 -21.04 -36.25
C SER A 463 13.80 -20.44 -37.62
N GLN A 464 12.62 -20.76 -38.16
CA GLN A 464 12.17 -20.31 -39.48
C GLN A 464 11.20 -19.11 -39.41
N SER A 465 10.51 -18.92 -38.28
CA SER A 465 9.47 -17.90 -38.13
C SER A 465 9.44 -17.35 -36.72
N ALA A 466 9.49 -16.03 -36.60
CA ALA A 466 9.39 -15.30 -35.34
C ALA A 466 8.70 -13.96 -35.63
N GLY A 467 7.41 -14.05 -35.96
CA GLY A 467 6.59 -12.86 -36.19
C GLY A 467 6.45 -12.01 -34.93
N THR A 468 5.87 -10.84 -35.08
CA THR A 468 5.59 -9.95 -33.95
C THR A 468 4.09 -9.76 -33.81
N TRP A 469 3.58 -10.02 -32.61
CA TRP A 469 2.18 -9.84 -32.26
C TRP A 469 2.05 -8.76 -31.20
N GLU A 470 1.09 -7.87 -31.37
CA GLU A 470 0.92 -6.70 -30.52
C GLU A 470 -0.53 -6.57 -30.07
N LEU A 471 -0.72 -6.25 -28.79
CA LEU A 471 -2.02 -6.19 -28.12
C LEU A 471 -2.17 -4.87 -27.37
N LYS A 472 -3.38 -4.29 -27.38
CA LYS A 472 -3.76 -3.17 -26.52
C LYS A 472 -5.26 -3.15 -26.26
N ASN A 473 -5.69 -2.33 -25.29
CA ASN A 473 -7.11 -2.09 -25.00
C ASN A 473 -7.94 -3.37 -24.83
N LEU A 474 -7.45 -4.29 -24.00
CA LEU A 474 -8.16 -5.52 -23.66
C LEU A 474 -9.26 -5.24 -22.65
N VAL A 475 -10.46 -5.74 -22.93
CA VAL A 475 -11.61 -5.62 -22.02
C VAL A 475 -12.39 -6.93 -21.98
N VAL A 476 -12.77 -7.40 -20.80
CA VAL A 476 -13.73 -8.49 -20.59
C VAL A 476 -14.95 -7.91 -19.89
N LYS A 477 -16.16 -8.09 -20.41
CA LYS A 477 -17.41 -7.51 -19.86
C LYS A 477 -18.46 -8.54 -19.48
#